data_AF-A0A7C4U1U6-F1
#
_entry.id   AF-A0A7C4U1U6-F1
#
_cell.length_a   1.000
_cell.length_b   1.000
_cell.length_c   1.000
_cell.angle_alpha   90.00
_cell.angle_beta   90.00
_cell.angle_gamma   90.00
#
_symmetry.space_group_name_H-M   'P 1'
#
loop_
_entity.id
_entity.type
_entity.pdbx_description
1 polymer ?
#
loop_
_entity_poly.entity_id
_entity_poly.type
_entity_poly.pdbx_seq_one_letter_code
_entity_poly.pdbx_strand_id
1 'polypeptide(L)'
;MPFTGDTIRSIDEILEKAYTDGRDTLYEYEVYQILKQIDLNIPEFVLVNNPADVNTVTLQKFRGSVVAKVVSPHIAHKQKLGGVKIIRNLDPLFVQFVLHRMQEEVLSHFDEGQRPEIKGFLLVEFIPYTQALGYEVLF
;
A
#
# COMPACT_ATOMS: atom_id res chain seq x y z
N MET A 1 -18.40 -25.56 -3.37
CA MET A 1 -17.83 -24.44 -2.59
C MET A 1 -17.95 -23.16 -3.44
N PRO A 2 -18.14 -21.99 -2.82
CA PRO A 2 -18.30 -20.73 -3.57
C PRO A 2 -17.03 -20.30 -4.34
N PHE A 3 -15.86 -20.88 -4.03
CA PHE A 3 -14.59 -20.59 -4.71
C PHE A 3 -14.02 -21.85 -5.38
N THR A 4 -13.26 -21.64 -6.47
CA THR A 4 -12.58 -22.71 -7.20
C THR A 4 -11.38 -23.23 -6.42
N GLY A 5 -10.90 -24.44 -6.75
CA GLY A 5 -9.69 -25.00 -6.13
C GLY A 5 -8.44 -24.15 -6.37
N ASP A 6 -8.35 -23.49 -7.54
CA ASP A 6 -7.23 -22.62 -7.89
C ASP A 6 -7.28 -21.29 -7.11
N THR A 7 -8.48 -20.75 -6.91
CA THR A 7 -8.70 -19.58 -6.05
C THR A 7 -8.22 -19.87 -4.63
N ILE A 8 -8.62 -21.00 -4.05
CA ILE A 8 -8.24 -21.38 -2.69
C ILE A 8 -6.72 -21.54 -2.59
N ARG A 9 -6.09 -22.26 -3.54
CA ARG A 9 -4.63 -22.45 -3.57
C ARG A 9 -3.87 -21.12 -3.62
N SER A 10 -4.31 -20.19 -4.47
CA SER A 10 -3.66 -18.88 -4.60
C SER A 10 -3.77 -18.05 -3.31
N ILE A 11 -4.88 -18.16 -2.59
CA ILE A 11 -5.06 -17.50 -1.29
C ILE A 11 -4.17 -18.16 -0.24
N ASP A 12 -4.12 -19.50 -0.20
CA ASP A 12 -3.28 -20.25 0.73
C ASP A 12 -1.79 -19.92 0.54
N GLU A 13 -1.32 -19.77 -0.70
CA GLU A 13 0.06 -19.37 -1.00
C GLU A 13 0.40 -17.97 -0.42
N ILE A 14 -0.54 -17.03 -0.45
CA ILE A 14 -0.35 -15.69 0.14
C ILE A 14 -0.29 -15.79 1.67
N LEU A 15 -1.19 -16.56 2.28
CA LEU A 15 -1.24 -16.75 3.74
C LEU A 15 -0.01 -17.51 4.25
N GLU A 16 0.40 -18.56 3.57
CA GLU A 16 1.59 -19.36 3.89
C GLU A 16 2.87 -18.53 3.76
N LYS A 17 2.96 -17.68 2.74
CA LYS A 17 4.08 -16.73 2.62
C LYS A 17 4.13 -15.77 3.80
N ALA A 18 3.01 -15.18 4.20
CA ALA A 18 2.96 -14.30 5.35
C ALA A 18 3.38 -14.99 6.64
N TYR A 19 2.88 -16.21 6.85
CA TYR A 19 3.25 -17.04 7.99
C TYR A 19 4.74 -17.41 7.99
N THR A 20 5.29 -17.79 6.84
CA THR A 20 6.71 -18.13 6.66
C THR A 20 7.62 -16.91 6.88
N ASP A 21 7.14 -15.72 6.53
CA ASP A 21 7.79 -14.43 6.83
C ASP A 21 7.70 -14.05 8.33
N GLY A 22 7.09 -14.90 9.18
CA GLY A 22 6.91 -14.66 10.61
C GLY A 22 5.84 -13.63 10.94
N ARG A 23 4.92 -13.35 10.01
CA ARG A 23 3.85 -12.36 10.18
C ARG A 23 2.53 -13.05 10.50
N ASP A 24 1.79 -12.47 11.44
CA ASP A 24 0.41 -12.82 11.76
C ASP A 24 -0.61 -11.93 11.03
N THR A 25 -0.12 -10.99 10.21
CA THR A 25 -0.91 -10.00 9.47
C THR A 25 -0.45 -9.90 8.01
N LEU A 26 -1.39 -9.58 7.14
CA LEU A 26 -1.14 -9.33 5.72
C LEU A 26 -0.82 -7.87 5.46
N TYR A 27 0.03 -7.62 4.48
CA TYR A 27 0.16 -6.29 3.89
C TYR A 27 -1.08 -5.96 3.06
N GLU A 28 -1.36 -4.67 2.92
CA GLU A 28 -2.53 -4.19 2.17
C GLU A 28 -2.56 -4.69 0.72
N TYR A 29 -1.42 -4.77 0.05
CA TYR A 29 -1.35 -5.31 -1.32
C TYR A 29 -1.63 -6.82 -1.40
N GLU A 30 -1.34 -7.58 -0.34
CA GLU A 30 -1.66 -9.02 -0.25
C GLU A 30 -3.17 -9.20 -0.07
N VAL A 31 -3.80 -8.32 0.71
CA VAL A 31 -5.27 -8.27 0.83
C VAL A 31 -5.90 -7.96 -0.53
N TYR A 32 -5.39 -6.96 -1.27
CA TYR A 32 -5.89 -6.68 -2.62
C TYR A 32 -5.73 -7.86 -3.58
N GLN A 33 -4.64 -8.62 -3.48
CA GLN A 33 -4.46 -9.83 -4.27
C GLN A 33 -5.53 -10.87 -3.94
N ILE A 34 -5.84 -11.10 -2.66
CA ILE A 34 -6.92 -12.00 -2.23
C ILE A 34 -8.28 -11.53 -2.74
N LEU A 35 -8.62 -10.25 -2.55
CA LEU A 35 -9.91 -9.69 -2.98
C LEU A 35 -10.09 -9.83 -4.51
N LYS A 36 -9.01 -9.62 -5.27
CA LYS A 36 -9.03 -9.83 -6.72
C LYS A 36 -9.29 -11.27 -7.13
N GLN A 37 -8.81 -12.26 -6.36
CA GLN A 37 -9.04 -13.69 -6.65
C GLN A 37 -10.50 -14.12 -6.44
N ILE A 38 -11.28 -13.32 -5.71
CA ILE A 38 -12.71 -13.55 -5.46
C ILE A 38 -13.59 -12.55 -6.22
N ASP A 39 -13.06 -11.99 -7.32
CA ASP A 39 -13.75 -11.08 -8.24
C ASP A 39 -14.28 -9.79 -7.61
N LEU A 40 -13.67 -9.34 -6.51
CA LEU A 40 -13.97 -8.02 -5.95
C LEU A 40 -13.14 -6.93 -6.63
N ASN A 41 -13.78 -5.79 -6.84
CA ASN A 41 -13.11 -4.59 -7.32
C ASN A 41 -12.09 -4.10 -6.29
N ILE A 42 -10.90 -3.79 -6.77
CA ILE A 42 -9.81 -3.25 -5.97
C ILE A 42 -9.29 -1.97 -6.62
N PRO A 43 -8.74 -1.02 -5.85
CA PRO A 43 -8.08 0.14 -6.42
C PRO A 43 -6.83 -0.27 -7.20
N GLU A 44 -6.46 0.51 -8.22
CA GLU A 44 -5.14 0.36 -8.84
C GLU A 44 -4.05 0.61 -7.79
N PHE A 45 -2.99 -0.21 -7.81
CA PHE A 45 -1.88 -0.04 -6.89
C PHE A 45 -0.53 -0.48 -7.48
N VAL A 46 0.55 0.02 -6.90
CA VAL A 46 1.91 -0.43 -7.18
C VAL A 46 2.78 -0.37 -5.93
N LEU A 47 3.60 -1.40 -5.73
CA LEU A 47 4.62 -1.44 -4.70
C LEU A 47 5.92 -0.85 -5.26
N VAL A 48 6.51 0.08 -4.53
CA VAL A 48 7.75 0.77 -4.86
C VAL A 48 8.74 0.51 -3.73
N ASN A 49 9.81 -0.23 -4.00
CA ASN A 49 10.80 -0.59 -2.97
C ASN A 49 11.71 0.61 -2.66
N ASN A 50 12.18 1.31 -3.70
CA ASN A 50 12.98 2.51 -3.56
C ASN A 50 12.25 3.69 -4.23
N PRO A 51 12.13 4.86 -3.57
CA PRO A 51 11.60 6.06 -4.21
C PRO A 51 12.13 6.29 -5.63
N ALA A 52 13.42 6.09 -5.87
CA ALA A 52 14.06 6.30 -7.18
C ALA A 52 13.50 5.42 -8.31
N ASP A 53 12.82 4.32 -7.99
CA ASP A 53 12.21 3.42 -8.97
C ASP A 53 10.94 4.02 -9.61
N VAL A 54 10.36 5.08 -9.03
CA VAL A 54 9.17 5.73 -9.57
C VAL A 54 9.47 6.40 -10.90
N ASN A 55 8.73 6.01 -11.93
CA ASN A 55 8.84 6.54 -13.28
C ASN A 55 7.45 6.66 -13.94
N THR A 56 7.41 7.19 -15.17
CA THR A 56 6.15 7.37 -15.93
C THR A 56 5.36 6.06 -16.08
N VAL A 57 6.03 4.92 -16.27
CA VAL A 57 5.39 3.60 -16.41
C VAL A 57 4.73 3.15 -15.11
N THR A 58 5.31 3.52 -13.98
CA THR A 58 4.76 3.25 -12.64
C THR A 58 3.49 4.08 -12.40
N LEU A 59 3.50 5.35 -12.86
CA LEU A 59 2.43 6.31 -12.56
C LEU A 59 1.27 6.30 -13.56
N GLN A 60 1.48 5.85 -14.81
CA GLN A 60 0.45 5.85 -15.85
C GLN A 60 -0.77 4.98 -15.55
N LYS A 61 -0.72 4.11 -14.52
CA LYS A 61 -1.86 3.31 -14.07
C LYS A 61 -2.91 4.18 -13.36
N PHE A 62 -2.48 5.26 -12.74
CA PHE A 62 -3.35 6.13 -11.97
C PHE A 62 -3.99 7.19 -12.89
N ARG A 63 -5.28 7.45 -12.66
CA ARG A 63 -6.07 8.44 -13.43
C ARG A 63 -6.30 9.75 -12.66
N GLY A 64 -5.89 9.81 -11.41
CA GLY A 64 -6.15 10.94 -10.52
C GLY A 64 -5.13 11.01 -9.40
N SER A 65 -5.58 11.41 -8.21
CA SER A 65 -4.70 11.47 -7.05
C SER A 65 -4.28 10.07 -6.60
N VAL A 66 -3.11 9.98 -5.98
CA VAL A 66 -2.56 8.74 -5.43
C VAL A 66 -2.39 8.88 -3.93
N VAL A 67 -2.69 7.83 -3.18
CA VAL A 67 -2.35 7.70 -1.78
C VAL A 67 -1.04 6.91 -1.67
N ALA A 68 0.01 7.56 -1.22
CA ALA A 68 1.26 6.90 -0.86
C ALA A 68 1.18 6.44 0.60
N LYS A 69 1.55 5.18 0.86
CA LYS A 69 1.56 4.58 2.20
C LYS A 69 2.88 3.87 2.45
N VAL A 70 3.50 4.08 3.62
CA VAL A 70 4.70 3.34 4.01
C VAL A 70 4.37 1.86 4.23
N VAL A 71 5.22 0.99 3.70
CA VAL A 71 5.18 -0.45 3.95
C VAL A 71 6.28 -0.78 4.95
N SER A 72 5.87 -1.09 6.18
CA SER A 72 6.77 -1.53 7.25
C SER A 72 6.05 -2.59 8.08
N PRO A 73 6.72 -3.71 8.43
CA PRO A 73 6.13 -4.72 9.31
C PRO A 73 5.88 -4.21 10.74
N HIS A 74 6.64 -3.21 11.19
CA HIS A 74 6.60 -2.75 12.59
C HIS A 74 5.73 -1.49 12.81
N ILE A 75 5.12 -0.94 11.75
CA ILE A 75 4.31 0.29 11.83
C ILE A 75 2.85 -0.02 11.48
N ALA A 76 2.04 -0.34 12.51
CA ALA A 76 0.60 -0.57 12.34
C ALA A 76 -0.18 0.76 12.18
N HIS A 77 0.10 1.78 12.99
CA HIS A 77 -0.64 3.06 13.00
C HIS A 77 0.02 4.19 12.18
N LYS A 78 0.24 3.93 10.89
CA LYS A 78 1.06 4.74 9.95
C LYS A 78 0.66 6.21 9.81
N GLN A 79 -0.62 6.55 9.96
CA GLN A 79 -1.11 7.92 9.74
C GLN A 79 -0.54 8.92 10.75
N LYS A 80 -0.34 8.51 12.01
CA LYS A 80 0.16 9.42 13.07
C LYS A 80 1.63 9.83 12.88
N LEU A 81 2.36 9.13 12.01
CA LEU A 81 3.80 9.32 11.78
C LEU A 81 4.12 9.93 10.40
N GLY A 82 3.10 10.41 9.68
CA GLY A 82 3.28 10.89 8.30
C GLY A 82 3.43 9.77 7.27
N GLY A 83 3.18 8.51 7.64
CA GLY A 83 3.29 7.35 6.77
C GLY A 83 2.19 7.20 5.73
N VAL A 84 1.33 8.22 5.56
CA VAL A 84 0.30 8.31 4.52
C VAL A 84 0.29 9.74 3.95
N LYS A 85 0.38 9.89 2.63
CA LYS A 85 0.22 11.19 1.94
C LYS A 85 -0.65 11.03 0.70
N ILE A 86 -1.45 12.06 0.40
CA ILE A 86 -2.18 12.18 -0.86
C ILE A 86 -1.34 13.03 -1.82
N ILE A 87 -1.05 12.46 -2.99
CA ILE A 87 -0.24 13.08 -4.05
C ILE A 87 -1.15 13.40 -5.22
N ARG A 88 -1.28 14.70 -5.55
CA ARG A 88 -2.11 15.18 -6.66
C ARG A 88 -1.31 15.42 -7.94
N ASN A 89 -0.02 15.69 -7.82
CA ASN A 89 0.89 15.88 -8.94
C ASN A 89 1.64 14.56 -9.20
N LEU A 90 1.38 13.92 -10.35
CA LEU A 90 1.99 12.65 -10.73
C LEU A 90 3.20 12.82 -11.66
N ASP A 91 3.93 13.93 -11.52
CA ASP A 91 5.28 14.02 -12.05
C ASP A 91 6.23 13.03 -11.32
N PRO A 92 7.00 12.19 -12.03
CA PRO A 92 7.86 11.20 -11.38
C PRO A 92 8.81 11.79 -10.35
N LEU A 93 9.52 12.89 -10.66
CA LEU A 93 10.48 13.49 -9.74
C LEU A 93 9.80 14.06 -8.49
N PHE A 94 8.60 14.64 -8.67
CA PHE A 94 7.81 15.09 -7.53
C PHE A 94 7.38 13.92 -6.63
N VAL A 95 6.90 12.81 -7.21
CA VAL A 95 6.52 11.62 -6.43
C VAL A 95 7.74 11.06 -5.69
N GLN A 96 8.88 10.90 -6.37
CA GLN A 96 10.15 10.47 -5.75
C GLN A 96 10.50 11.35 -4.54
N PHE A 97 10.44 12.67 -4.71
CA PHE A 97 10.69 13.62 -3.64
C PHE A 97 9.75 13.44 -2.45
N VAL A 98 8.43 13.28 -2.70
CA VAL A 98 7.45 13.05 -1.65
C VAL A 98 7.74 11.76 -0.88
N LEU A 99 8.06 10.67 -1.58
CA LEU A 99 8.38 9.39 -0.93
C LEU A 99 9.65 9.48 -0.07
N HIS A 100 10.70 10.13 -0.57
CA HIS A 100 11.91 10.40 0.22
C HIS A 100 11.60 11.18 1.50
N ARG A 101 10.82 12.26 1.40
CA ARG A 101 10.42 13.07 2.55
C ARG A 101 9.54 12.31 3.53
N MET A 102 8.64 11.47 3.03
CA MET A 102 7.83 10.59 3.89
C MET A 102 8.70 9.63 4.69
N GLN A 103 9.71 9.01 4.08
CA GLN A 103 10.63 8.12 4.78
C GLN A 103 11.44 8.87 5.84
N GLU A 104 11.98 10.05 5.53
CA GLU A 104 12.67 10.89 6.52
C GLU A 104 11.74 11.28 7.68
N GLU A 105 10.54 11.74 7.39
CA GLU A 105 9.52 12.11 8.37
C GLU A 105 9.20 10.93 9.29
N VAL A 106 8.87 9.76 8.74
CA VAL A 106 8.56 8.57 9.53
C VAL A 106 9.73 8.16 10.41
N LEU A 107 10.95 8.11 9.87
CA LEU A 107 12.14 7.70 10.62
C LEU A 107 12.56 8.72 11.68
N SER A 108 12.22 10.00 11.52
CA SER A 108 12.52 11.06 12.50
C SER A 108 11.77 10.89 13.83
N HIS A 109 10.71 10.08 13.87
CA HIS A 109 9.96 9.78 15.08
C HIS A 109 10.61 8.71 15.96
N PHE A 110 11.74 8.14 15.52
CA PHE A 110 12.44 7.05 16.20
C PHE A 110 13.90 7.41 16.42
N ASP A 111 14.43 7.00 17.57
CA ASP A 111 15.86 7.06 17.86
C ASP A 111 16.64 6.20 16.86
N GLU A 112 17.91 6.53 16.61
CA GLU A 112 18.71 5.89 15.55
C GLU A 112 18.77 4.35 15.66
N GLY A 113 18.80 3.82 16.88
CA GLY A 113 18.82 2.38 17.15
C GLY A 113 17.44 1.69 17.14
N GLN A 114 16.36 2.46 17.01
CA GLN A 114 14.97 1.98 17.05
C GLN A 114 14.21 2.25 15.75
N ARG A 115 14.90 2.76 14.72
CA ARG A 115 14.30 3.04 13.42
C ARG A 115 13.73 1.75 12.81
N PRO A 116 12.42 1.73 12.49
CA PRO A 116 11.81 0.56 11.88
C PRO A 116 12.32 0.37 10.45
N GLU A 117 12.39 -0.88 10.01
CA GLU A 117 12.62 -1.20 8.61
C GLU A 117 11.47 -0.65 7.74
N ILE A 118 11.81 0.11 6.72
CA ILE A 118 10.88 0.51 5.64
C ILE A 118 11.18 -0.36 4.43
N LYS A 119 10.23 -1.23 4.07
CA LYS A 119 10.34 -2.10 2.89
C LYS A 119 10.06 -1.36 1.59
N GLY A 120 9.41 -0.20 1.67
CA GLY A 120 9.07 0.64 0.55
C GLY A 120 7.75 1.37 0.76
N PHE A 121 7.06 1.64 -0.34
CA PHE A 121 5.84 2.41 -0.40
C PHE A 121 4.81 1.71 -1.28
N LEU A 122 3.57 1.72 -0.80
CA LEU A 122 2.41 1.33 -1.59
C LEU A 122 1.78 2.61 -2.13
N LEU A 123 1.78 2.76 -3.45
CA LEU A 123 1.00 3.78 -4.14
C LEU A 123 -0.35 3.17 -4.51
N VAL A 124 -1.44 3.80 -4.10
CA VAL A 124 -2.82 3.33 -4.32
C VAL A 124 -3.63 4.45 -4.97
N GLU A 125 -4.55 4.10 -5.86
CA GLU A 125 -5.55 5.02 -6.37
C GLU A 125 -6.32 5.70 -5.23
N PHE A 126 -6.46 7.01 -5.29
CA PHE A 126 -7.34 7.73 -4.39
C PHE A 126 -8.79 7.53 -4.85
N ILE A 127 -9.57 6.79 -4.06
CA ILE A 127 -11.01 6.61 -4.29
C ILE A 127 -11.76 7.79 -3.64
N PRO A 128 -12.42 8.67 -4.43
CA PRO A 128 -13.23 9.73 -3.87
C PRO A 128 -14.41 9.13 -3.11
N TYR A 129 -14.63 9.57 -1.89
CA TYR A 129 -15.81 9.21 -1.12
C TYR A 129 -16.39 10.45 -0.45
N THR A 130 -17.69 10.44 -0.23
CA THR A 130 -18.38 11.46 0.55
C THR A 130 -18.37 11.03 2.01
N GLN A 131 -17.93 11.90 2.91
CA GLN A 131 -18.04 11.67 4.37
C GLN A 131 -19.49 11.88 4.83
N ALA A 132 -20.38 10.98 4.40
CA ALA A 132 -21.75 10.89 4.85
C ALA A 132 -22.03 9.46 5.31
N LEU A 133 -22.89 9.32 6.33
CA LEU A 133 -23.26 8.01 6.87
C LEU A 133 -23.83 7.13 5.74
N GLY A 134 -23.27 5.94 5.55
CA GLY A 134 -23.69 4.98 4.52
C GLY A 134 -22.92 5.04 3.19
N TYR A 135 -21.93 5.94 3.04
CA TYR A 135 -21.08 6.03 1.85
C TYR A 135 -19.70 5.36 2.02
N GLU A 136 -19.53 4.58 3.08
CA GLU A 136 -18.31 3.82 3.39
C GLU A 136 -18.38 2.36 2.92
N VAL A 137 -19.45 1.99 2.20
CA VAL A 137 -19.67 0.63 1.72
C VAL A 137 -19.01 0.46 0.34
N LEU A 138 -18.10 -0.51 0.22
CA LEU A 138 -17.59 -0.99 -1.07
C LEU A 138 -18.71 -1.77 -1.78
N PHE A 139 -19.13 -1.30 -2.96
CA PHE A 139 -20.07 -2.00 -3.83
C PHE A 139 -19.35 -2.86 -4.87
#